data_AF-A0A623QE86-F1
#
_entry.id   AF-A0A623QE86-F1
#
_cell.length_a   1.000
_cell.length_b   1.000
_cell.length_c   1.000
_cell.angle_alpha   90.00
_cell.angle_beta   90.00
_cell.angle_gamma   90.00
#
_symmetry.space_group_name_H-M   'P 1'
#
loop_
_entity.id
_entity.type
_entity.pdbx_description
1 polymer ?
#
loop_
_entity_poly.entity_id
_entity_poly.type
_entity_poly.pdbx_seq_one_letter_code
_entity_poly.pdbx_strand_id
1 'polypeptide(L)'
;MFDKLEKILAYDNVFLSGGAGVGKSFLTNELIKSYRKQKKLAIALGSSALSAFNIGGVTLHSFFCLGYCDDMMKLSVLDRNQKQKEKLTKLKELLKTIELIIIDEISMVSANVFEMIGFRLKNSQFNGKILVVGDFFQLPPVIKEKKETLFNHSYYAFSSFFWQDLN
;
A
#
# COMPACT_ATOMS: atom_id res chain seq x y z
N MET A 1 -0.15 22.65 -6.58
CA MET A 1 0.03 21.19 -6.79
C MET A 1 -0.75 20.38 -5.75
N PHE A 2 -0.58 20.69 -4.47
CA PHE A 2 -1.36 20.12 -3.37
C PHE A 2 -2.88 20.14 -3.60
N ASP A 3 -3.47 21.32 -3.86
CA ASP A 3 -4.93 21.44 -4.08
C ASP A 3 -5.44 20.60 -5.25
N LYS A 4 -4.59 20.38 -6.26
CA LYS A 4 -4.94 19.53 -7.42
C LYS A 4 -4.96 18.06 -7.00
N LEU A 5 -3.97 17.62 -6.24
CA LEU A 5 -3.90 16.24 -5.71
C LEU A 5 -5.08 15.94 -4.80
N GLU A 6 -5.41 16.84 -3.87
CA GLU A 6 -6.55 16.67 -2.95
C GLU A 6 -7.88 16.59 -3.70
N LYS A 7 -8.07 17.41 -4.74
CA LYS A 7 -9.27 17.35 -5.60
C LYS A 7 -9.40 16.05 -6.38
N ILE A 8 -8.31 15.53 -6.94
CA ILE A 8 -8.34 14.26 -7.67
C ILE A 8 -8.64 13.11 -6.70
N LEU A 9 -7.98 13.08 -5.54
CA LEU A 9 -8.19 12.06 -4.53
C LEU A 9 -9.62 12.01 -3.98
N ALA A 10 -10.41 13.09 -4.10
CA ALA A 10 -11.82 13.05 -3.73
C ALA A 10 -12.63 12.04 -4.57
N TYR A 11 -12.20 11.77 -5.81
CA TYR A 11 -12.92 10.94 -6.76
C TYR A 11 -12.15 9.69 -7.17
N ASP A 12 -10.82 9.77 -7.27
CA ASP A 12 -9.99 8.73 -7.87
C ASP A 12 -8.87 8.24 -6.94
N ASN A 13 -8.43 7.01 -7.16
CA ASN A 13 -7.14 6.55 -6.64
C ASN A 13 -6.02 7.19 -7.46
N VAL A 14 -4.88 7.49 -6.84
CA VAL A 14 -3.81 8.25 -7.51
C VAL A 14 -2.48 7.54 -7.40
N PHE A 15 -1.79 7.44 -8.53
CA PHE A 15 -0.35 7.19 -8.56
C PHE A 15 0.42 8.50 -8.70
N LEU A 16 1.13 8.90 -7.64
CA LEU A 16 2.01 10.06 -7.63
C LEU A 16 3.45 9.63 -7.91
N SER A 17 3.91 9.92 -9.14
CA SER A 17 5.28 9.65 -9.56
C SER A 17 6.12 10.92 -9.75
N GLY A 18 7.43 10.74 -9.80
CA GLY A 18 8.42 11.79 -10.02
C GLY A 18 9.79 11.37 -9.51
N GLY A 19 10.85 12.02 -10.00
CA GLY A 19 12.23 11.69 -9.65
C GLY A 19 12.57 11.81 -8.16
N ALA A 20 13.78 11.40 -7.79
CA ALA A 20 14.31 11.65 -6.44
C ALA A 20 14.37 13.16 -6.14
N GLY A 21 14.06 13.55 -4.89
CA GLY A 21 14.19 14.94 -4.43
C GLY A 21 13.11 15.93 -4.90
N VAL A 22 12.12 15.52 -5.71
CA VAL A 22 11.08 16.43 -6.24
C VAL A 22 9.95 16.79 -5.25
N GLY A 23 10.08 16.40 -3.98
CA GLY A 23 9.11 16.76 -2.93
C GLY A 23 7.90 15.82 -2.78
N LYS A 24 7.97 14.56 -3.26
CA LYS A 24 6.88 13.58 -3.09
C LYS A 24 6.49 13.36 -1.62
N SER A 25 7.47 13.09 -0.76
CA SER A 25 7.24 12.90 0.68
C SER A 25 6.73 14.17 1.37
N PHE A 26 7.12 15.36 0.89
CA PHE A 26 6.57 16.63 1.36
C PHE A 26 5.06 16.72 1.06
N LEU A 27 4.64 16.42 -0.17
CA LEU A 27 3.22 16.41 -0.55
C LEU A 27 2.41 15.38 0.26
N THR A 28 2.96 14.18 0.46
CA THR A 28 2.37 13.14 1.30
C THR A 28 2.13 13.64 2.73
N ASN A 29 3.14 14.28 3.34
CA ASN A 29 3.03 14.81 4.70
C ASN A 29 2.00 15.94 4.81
N GLU A 30 1.93 16.85 3.84
CA GLU A 30 0.90 17.90 3.82
C GLU A 30 -0.51 17.31 3.67
N LEU A 31 -0.67 16.24 2.89
CA LEU A 31 -1.96 15.56 2.73
C LEU A 31 -2.43 14.89 4.02
N ILE A 32 -1.54 14.20 4.72
CA ILE A 32 -1.83 13.62 6.04
C ILE A 32 -2.28 14.71 7.03
N LYS A 33 -1.59 15.86 7.03
CA LYS A 33 -1.98 17.01 7.86
C LYS A 33 -3.35 17.56 7.48
N SER A 34 -3.68 17.67 6.20
CA SER A 34 -4.99 18.13 5.73
C SER A 34 -6.11 17.20 6.17
N TYR A 35 -5.97 15.89 5.95
CA TYR A 35 -6.95 14.89 6.41
C TYR A 35 -7.16 14.98 7.92
N ARG A 36 -6.07 15.07 8.70
CA ARG A 36 -6.17 15.24 10.15
C ARG A 36 -6.93 16.50 10.57
N LYS A 37 -6.70 17.64 9.89
CA LYS A 37 -7.45 18.90 10.14
C LYS A 37 -8.94 18.74 9.85
N GLN A 38 -9.29 17.95 8.84
CA GLN A 38 -10.68 17.62 8.48
C GLN A 38 -11.29 16.53 9.38
N LYS A 39 -10.57 16.06 10.41
CA LYS A 39 -10.96 14.92 11.27
C LYS A 39 -11.15 13.61 10.49
N LYS A 40 -10.47 13.49 9.35
CA LYS A 40 -10.45 12.32 8.50
C LYS A 40 -9.27 11.42 8.83
N LEU A 41 -9.45 10.11 8.72
CA LEU A 41 -8.40 9.15 9.02
C LEU A 41 -7.58 8.82 7.76
N ALA A 42 -6.31 9.23 7.76
CA ALA A 42 -5.32 8.86 6.75
C ALA A 42 -4.22 8.00 7.37
N ILE A 43 -3.85 6.90 6.70
CA ILE A 43 -2.78 6.00 7.13
C ILE A 43 -1.62 6.06 6.14
N ALA A 44 -0.42 6.30 6.65
CA ALA A 44 0.81 6.32 5.88
C ALA A 44 1.56 4.98 6.02
N LEU A 45 1.88 4.36 4.89
CA LEU A 45 2.52 3.05 4.81
C LEU A 45 3.78 3.13 3.95
N GLY A 46 4.86 2.48 4.38
CA GLY A 46 6.07 2.30 3.58
C GLY A 46 6.27 0.84 3.14
N SER A 47 6.92 0.63 1.99
CA SER A 47 7.41 -0.68 1.57
C SER A 47 8.54 -1.21 2.47
N SER A 48 9.30 -0.32 3.13
CA SER A 48 10.39 -0.63 4.05
C SER A 48 10.21 0.12 5.38
N ALA A 49 10.99 -0.27 6.40
CA ALA A 49 10.98 0.44 7.69
C ALA A 49 11.44 1.91 7.55
N LEU A 50 12.43 2.18 6.69
CA LEU A 50 12.94 3.53 6.48
C LEU A 50 11.93 4.41 5.73
N SER A 51 11.29 3.90 4.68
CA SER A 51 10.26 4.68 3.96
C SER A 51 9.03 4.93 4.84
N ALA A 52 8.61 3.94 5.64
CA ALA A 52 7.56 4.13 6.63
C ALA A 52 7.92 5.21 7.65
N PHE A 53 9.14 5.20 8.19
CA PHE A 53 9.61 6.20 9.14
C PHE A 53 9.59 7.62 8.55
N ASN A 54 10.05 7.79 7.31
CA ASN A 54 10.14 9.10 6.66
C ASN A 54 8.79 9.81 6.47
N ILE A 55 7.70 9.06 6.39
CA ILE A 55 6.33 9.58 6.27
C ILE A 55 5.53 9.47 7.58
N GLY A 56 6.20 9.15 8.70
CA GLY A 56 5.57 9.01 10.01
C GLY A 56 4.58 7.85 10.12
N GLY A 57 4.80 6.79 9.35
CA GLY A 57 3.93 5.64 9.18
C GLY A 57 4.49 4.32 9.70
N VAL A 58 3.92 3.21 9.22
CA VAL A 58 4.35 1.84 9.50
C VAL A 58 4.55 1.06 8.20
N THR A 59 5.17 -0.12 8.26
CA THR A 59 5.33 -0.91 7.04
C THR A 59 4.00 -1.49 6.59
N LEU A 60 3.78 -1.58 5.27
CA LEU A 60 2.58 -2.21 4.71
C LEU A 60 2.40 -3.66 5.19
N HIS A 61 3.51 -4.38 5.40
CA HIS A 61 3.47 -5.77 5.87
C HIS A 61 2.92 -5.88 7.30
N SER A 62 3.35 -4.95 8.16
CA SER A 62 2.86 -4.89 9.55
C SER A 62 1.39 -4.48 9.59
N PHE A 63 1.03 -3.40 8.88
CA PHE A 63 -0.33 -2.86 8.88
C PHE A 63 -1.35 -3.87 8.35
N PHE A 64 -1.10 -4.47 7.20
CA PHE A 64 -2.01 -5.45 6.58
C PHE A 64 -1.90 -6.87 7.16
N CYS A 65 -1.15 -7.05 8.25
CA CYS A 65 -0.94 -8.33 8.91
C CYS A 65 -0.46 -9.42 7.93
N LEU A 66 0.49 -9.09 7.05
CA LEU A 66 0.98 -10.01 6.01
C LEU A 66 2.10 -10.93 6.49
N GLY A 67 2.72 -10.63 7.64
CA GLY A 67 3.90 -11.37 8.11
C GLY A 67 5.03 -11.32 7.07
N TYR A 68 5.65 -12.47 6.81
CA TYR A 68 6.68 -12.63 5.78
C TYR A 68 6.13 -13.27 4.49
N CYS A 69 4.81 -13.27 4.30
CA CYS A 69 4.18 -13.83 3.12
C CYS A 69 4.55 -13.01 1.88
N ASP A 70 4.79 -13.72 0.78
CA ASP A 70 5.12 -13.20 -0.56
C ASP A 70 4.15 -13.75 -1.63
N ASP A 71 3.16 -14.55 -1.22
CA ASP A 71 2.09 -15.11 -2.06
C ASP A 71 0.82 -15.40 -1.23
N MET A 72 -0.30 -15.59 -1.93
CA MET A 72 -1.61 -15.87 -1.35
C MET A 72 -1.69 -17.23 -0.63
N MET A 73 -0.89 -18.23 -1.04
CA MET A 73 -0.89 -19.55 -0.42
C MET A 73 -0.35 -19.46 1.00
N LYS A 74 0.82 -18.83 1.19
CA LYS A 74 1.40 -18.58 2.51
C LYS A 74 0.49 -17.71 3.37
N LEU A 75 -0.13 -16.69 2.78
CA LEU A 75 -1.11 -15.84 3.49
C LEU A 75 -2.28 -16.67 4.02
N SER A 76 -2.83 -17.57 3.20
CA SER A 76 -3.96 -18.43 3.59
C SER A 76 -3.61 -19.37 4.75
N VAL A 77 -2.36 -19.83 4.84
CA VAL A 77 -1.87 -20.67 5.95
C VAL A 77 -1.72 -19.82 7.21
N LEU A 78 -1.12 -18.63 7.09
CA LEU A 78 -0.96 -17.69 8.21
C LEU A 78 -2.31 -17.33 8.83
N ASP A 79 -3.31 -17.05 8.00
CA ASP A 79 -4.66 -16.61 8.41
C ASP A 79 -5.47 -17.69 9.15
N ARG A 80 -5.05 -18.96 9.12
CA ARG A 80 -5.68 -20.02 9.92
C ARG A 80 -5.33 -19.93 11.39
N ASN A 81 -4.21 -19.28 11.75
CA ASN A 81 -3.76 -19.13 13.12
C ASN A 81 -4.76 -18.28 13.95
N GLN A 82 -5.11 -18.72 15.15
CA GLN A 82 -6.11 -18.03 15.98
C GLN A 82 -5.71 -16.59 16.34
N LYS A 83 -4.46 -16.36 16.73
CA LYS A 83 -3.95 -15.01 17.04
C LYS A 83 -3.97 -14.12 15.81
N GLN A 84 -3.73 -14.70 14.63
CA GLN A 84 -3.82 -13.97 13.37
C GLN A 84 -5.27 -13.55 13.10
N LYS A 85 -6.25 -14.45 13.26
CA LYS A 85 -7.67 -14.11 13.08
C LYS A 85 -8.12 -12.93 13.92
N GLU A 86 -7.70 -12.86 15.19
CA GLU A 86 -7.99 -11.71 16.06
C GLU A 86 -7.44 -10.39 15.52
N LYS A 87 -6.20 -10.40 15.00
CA LYS A 87 -5.60 -9.22 14.35
C LYS A 87 -6.39 -8.81 13.11
N LEU A 88 -6.83 -9.78 12.31
CA LEU A 88 -7.59 -9.53 11.10
C LEU A 88 -8.97 -8.95 11.37
N THR A 89 -9.64 -9.38 12.44
CA THR A 89 -10.91 -8.77 12.87
C THR A 89 -10.70 -7.29 13.22
N LYS A 90 -9.64 -6.96 13.97
CA LYS A 90 -9.33 -5.55 14.30
C LYS A 90 -8.95 -4.74 13.07
N LEU A 91 -8.13 -5.30 12.19
CA LEU A 91 -7.75 -4.68 10.92
C LEU A 91 -8.98 -4.41 10.06
N LYS A 92 -9.91 -5.37 9.97
CA LYS A 92 -11.15 -5.23 9.21
C LYS A 92 -11.98 -4.04 9.67
N GLU A 93 -12.20 -3.91 10.98
CA GLU A 93 -12.96 -2.78 11.53
C GLU A 93 -12.21 -1.45 11.38
N LEU A 94 -10.88 -1.45 11.51
CA LEU A 94 -10.07 -0.26 11.26
C LEU A 94 -10.15 0.19 9.79
N LEU A 95 -10.05 -0.74 8.83
CA LEU A 95 -10.09 -0.41 7.40
C LEU A 95 -11.39 0.28 6.98
N LYS A 96 -12.53 -0.03 7.62
CA LYS A 96 -13.81 0.64 7.34
C LYS A 96 -13.81 2.13 7.70
N THR A 97 -12.95 2.57 8.61
CA THR A 97 -12.92 3.97 9.08
C THR A 97 -11.87 4.81 8.39
N ILE A 98 -10.99 4.18 7.58
CA ILE A 98 -9.91 4.87 6.89
C ILE A 98 -10.43 5.48 5.59
N GLU A 99 -10.17 6.76 5.41
CA GLU A 99 -10.56 7.51 4.21
C GLU A 99 -9.43 7.63 3.19
N LEU A 100 -8.18 7.47 3.63
CA LEU A 100 -7.01 7.49 2.76
C LEU A 100 -5.93 6.52 3.24
N ILE A 101 -5.44 5.68 2.34
CA ILE A 101 -4.23 4.89 2.51
C ILE A 101 -3.16 5.44 1.58
N ILE A 102 -1.99 5.76 2.12
CA ILE A 102 -0.84 6.21 1.36
C ILE A 102 0.21 5.11 1.40
N ILE A 103 0.72 4.68 0.25
CA ILE A 103 1.79 3.68 0.14
C ILE A 103 2.99 4.33 -0.54
N ASP A 104 4.04 4.60 0.23
CA ASP A 104 5.29 5.16 -0.27
C ASP A 104 6.26 4.04 -0.70
N GLU A 105 7.11 4.40 -1.66
CA GLU A 105 8.04 3.49 -2.34
C GLU A 105 7.35 2.28 -2.99
N ILE A 106 6.28 2.54 -3.77
CA ILE A 106 5.51 1.50 -4.49
C ILE A 106 6.36 0.69 -5.47
N SER A 107 7.48 1.23 -5.95
CA SER A 107 8.41 0.53 -6.85
C SER A 107 9.00 -0.73 -6.22
N MET A 108 9.11 -0.78 -4.89
CA MET A 108 9.63 -1.94 -4.15
C MET A 108 8.54 -2.97 -3.79
N VAL A 109 7.28 -2.71 -4.16
CA VAL A 109 6.15 -3.59 -3.85
C VAL A 109 5.90 -4.52 -5.02
N SER A 110 5.88 -5.84 -4.74
CA SER A 110 5.63 -6.85 -5.77
C SER A 110 4.14 -6.97 -6.10
N ALA A 111 3.84 -7.51 -7.29
CA ALA A 111 2.46 -7.79 -7.69
C ALA A 111 1.71 -8.66 -6.68
N ASN A 112 2.37 -9.72 -6.17
CA ASN A 112 1.76 -10.61 -5.17
C ASN A 112 1.46 -9.89 -3.86
N VAL A 113 2.38 -9.04 -3.38
CA VAL A 113 2.15 -8.26 -2.16
C VAL A 113 0.99 -7.29 -2.38
N PHE A 114 0.94 -6.63 -3.54
CA PHE A 114 -0.14 -5.72 -3.87
C PHE A 114 -1.50 -6.45 -3.98
N GLU A 115 -1.52 -7.67 -4.51
CA GLU A 115 -2.71 -8.51 -4.56
C GLU A 115 -3.19 -8.93 -3.17
N MET A 116 -2.27 -9.28 -2.26
CA MET A 116 -2.61 -9.56 -0.86
C MET A 116 -3.20 -8.34 -0.16
N ILE A 117 -2.68 -7.13 -0.42
CA ILE A 117 -3.28 -5.88 0.07
C ILE A 117 -4.70 -5.73 -0.47
N GLY A 118 -4.88 -5.90 -1.79
CA GLY A 118 -6.19 -5.87 -2.43
C GLY A 118 -7.20 -6.84 -1.79
N PHE A 119 -6.76 -8.07 -1.50
CA PHE A 119 -7.56 -9.04 -0.78
C PHE A 119 -7.99 -8.56 0.61
N ARG A 120 -7.10 -7.92 1.39
CA ARG A 120 -7.45 -7.35 2.71
C ARG A 120 -8.48 -6.21 2.57
N LEU A 121 -8.30 -5.33 1.60
CA LEU A 121 -9.17 -4.18 1.37
C LEU A 121 -10.57 -4.60 0.90
N LYS A 122 -10.64 -5.50 -0.09
CA LYS A 122 -11.92 -6.06 -0.59
C LYS A 122 -12.71 -6.77 0.53
N ASN A 123 -12.04 -7.61 1.33
CA ASN A 123 -12.70 -8.33 2.43
C ASN A 123 -13.13 -7.44 3.61
N SER A 124 -12.61 -6.22 3.70
CA SER A 124 -12.96 -5.26 4.74
C SER A 124 -13.99 -4.23 4.32
N GLN A 125 -14.43 -4.25 3.05
CA GLN A 125 -15.32 -3.22 2.50
C GLN A 125 -14.70 -1.82 2.66
N PHE A 126 -13.38 -1.71 2.46
CA PHE A 126 -12.69 -0.43 2.42
C PHE A 126 -13.28 0.45 1.31
N ASN A 127 -13.75 1.64 1.66
CA ASN A 127 -14.33 2.61 0.74
C ASN A 127 -13.51 3.91 0.62
N GLY A 128 -12.36 3.95 1.29
CA GLY A 128 -11.45 5.08 1.21
C GLY A 128 -10.69 5.11 -0.12
N LYS A 129 -9.71 6.01 -0.19
CA LYS A 129 -8.90 6.25 -1.37
C LYS A 129 -7.49 5.75 -1.17
N ILE A 130 -6.81 5.43 -2.27
CA ILE A 130 -5.43 4.96 -2.25
C ILE A 130 -4.57 5.95 -3.02
N LEU A 131 -3.53 6.45 -2.35
CA LEU A 131 -2.43 7.19 -2.94
C LEU A 131 -1.20 6.29 -2.94
N VAL A 132 -0.76 5.83 -4.10
CA VAL A 132 0.53 5.15 -4.25
C VAL A 132 1.57 6.15 -4.71
N VAL A 133 2.74 6.15 -4.06
CA VAL A 133 3.81 7.11 -4.29
C VAL A 133 5.10 6.35 -4.61
N GLY A 134 5.82 6.79 -5.64
CA GLY A 134 7.12 6.21 -5.94
C GLY A 134 7.60 6.50 -7.34
N ASP A 135 8.74 5.91 -7.67
CA ASP A 135 9.44 6.10 -8.92
C ASP A 135 9.97 4.74 -9.40
N PHE A 136 9.45 4.26 -10.52
CA PHE A 136 9.82 2.94 -11.05
C PHE A 136 11.23 2.91 -11.66
N PHE A 137 11.92 4.05 -11.77
CA PHE A 137 13.35 4.09 -12.07
C PHE A 137 14.24 3.86 -10.84
N GLN A 138 13.65 3.77 -9.64
CA GLN A 138 14.36 3.43 -8.41
C GLN A 138 14.38 1.91 -8.17
N LEU A 139 14.56 1.48 -6.93
CA LEU A 139 14.75 0.06 -6.61
C LEU A 139 13.49 -0.76 -6.95
N PRO A 140 13.66 -1.91 -7.65
CA PRO A 140 12.58 -2.84 -7.90
C PRO A 140 12.25 -3.69 -6.67
N PRO A 141 11.18 -4.50 -6.71
CA PRO A 141 10.84 -5.41 -5.63
C PRO A 141 11.93 -6.45 -5.39
N VAL A 142 12.16 -6.81 -4.12
CA VAL A 142 13.21 -7.77 -3.75
C VAL A 142 12.81 -9.19 -4.16
N ILE A 143 13.64 -9.84 -4.98
CA ILE A 143 13.45 -11.22 -5.43
C ILE A 143 14.28 -12.15 -4.53
N LYS A 144 13.62 -12.97 -3.70
CA LYS A 144 14.31 -13.88 -2.75
C LYS A 144 14.88 -15.14 -3.41
N GLU A 145 14.28 -15.61 -4.50
CA GLU A 145 14.74 -16.81 -5.22
C GLU A 145 14.79 -16.53 -6.71
N LYS A 146 15.93 -16.83 -7.34
CA LYS A 146 16.01 -17.07 -8.79
C LYS A 146 15.23 -18.35 -9.10
N LYS A 147 13.90 -18.31 -9.05
CA LYS A 147 13.13 -19.25 -9.85
C LYS A 147 13.26 -18.75 -11.27
N GLU A 148 14.22 -19.33 -12.00
CA GLU A 148 14.30 -19.24 -13.47
C GLU A 148 13.05 -19.89 -14.05
N THR A 149 11.92 -19.18 -13.96
CA THR A 149 10.80 -19.41 -14.85
C THR A 149 10.76 -18.20 -15.76
N LEU A 150 10.98 -18.44 -17.06
CA LEU A 150 10.92 -17.47 -18.15
C LEU A 150 9.61 -16.64 -18.21
N PHE A 151 8.65 -16.91 -17.30
CA PHE A 151 7.27 -16.43 -17.33
C PHE A 151 6.77 -15.78 -16.03
N ASN A 152 7.63 -15.48 -15.03
CA ASN A 152 7.16 -14.77 -13.83
C ASN A 152 7.00 -13.25 -14.12
N HIS A 153 6.04 -12.92 -14.97
CA HIS A 153 5.81 -11.61 -15.59
C HIS A 153 5.21 -10.53 -14.65
N SER A 154 5.12 -10.76 -13.35
CA SER A 154 4.45 -9.85 -12.42
C SER A 154 5.41 -9.40 -11.31
N TYR A 155 6.45 -8.67 -11.69
CA TYR A 155 7.44 -8.18 -10.74
C TYR A 155 6.88 -7.04 -9.89
N TYR A 156 6.24 -6.04 -10.52
CA TYR A 156 5.83 -4.81 -9.86
C TYR A 156 4.34 -4.80 -9.51
N ALA A 157 3.96 -3.98 -8.53
CA ALA A 157 2.57 -3.76 -8.12
C ALA A 157 1.62 -3.50 -9.30
N PHE A 158 2.05 -2.77 -10.33
CA PHE A 158 1.20 -2.44 -11.49
C PHE A 158 0.79 -3.64 -12.35
N SER A 159 1.48 -4.78 -12.21
CA SER A 159 1.14 -6.01 -12.91
C SER A 159 0.07 -6.83 -12.18
N SER A 160 -0.37 -6.43 -10.98
CA SER A 160 -1.38 -7.16 -10.23
C SER A 160 -2.80 -6.88 -10.75
N PHE A 161 -3.73 -7.80 -10.51
CA PHE A 161 -5.15 -7.57 -10.83
C PHE A 161 -5.71 -6.44 -9.98
N PHE A 162 -5.34 -6.40 -8.70
CA PHE A 162 -5.76 -5.30 -7.83
C PHE A 162 -5.39 -3.92 -8.36
N TRP A 163 -4.22 -3.73 -8.99
CA TRP A 163 -3.88 -2.45 -9.62
C TRP A 163 -4.85 -2.07 -10.75
N GLN A 164 -5.26 -3.04 -11.56
CA GLN A 164 -6.19 -2.80 -12.66
C GLN A 164 -7.58 -2.42 -12.13
N ASP A 165 -7.98 -2.99 -10.99
CA ASP A 165 -9.23 -2.69 -10.28
C ASP A 165 -9.22 -1.35 -9.53
N LEU A 166 -8.07 -0.67 -9.40
CA LEU A 166 -8.00 0.65 -8.74
C LEU A 166 -8.49 1.80 -9.63
N ASN A 167 -8.77 1.55 -10.91
CA ASN A 167 -9.26 2.53 -11.87
C ASN A 167 -10.75 2.83 -11.69
#